data_AF-A0A933ZP37-F1
#
_entry.id   AF-A0A933ZP37-F1
#
_cell.length_a   1.000
_cell.length_b   1.000
_cell.length_c   1.000
_cell.angle_alpha   90.00
_cell.angle_beta   90.00
_cell.angle_gamma   90.00
#
_symmetry.space_group_name_H-M   'P 1'
#
loop_
_entity.id
_entity.type
_entity.pdbx_description
1 polymer ?
#
loop_
_entity_poly.entity_id
_entity_poly.type
_entity_poly.pdbx_seq_one_letter_code
_entity_poly.pdbx_strand_id
1 'polypeptide(L)'
;MESTFGEMIDTSPEKRKQYYALLGALTTEQRAAKISSLSRSVRGLVLTTLRAAYPEASSEELLVRLSERLYGPELTRRAYGWAPEGSR
;
A
#
# COMPACT_ATOMS: atom_id res chain seq x y z
N MET A 1 7.47 11.98 20.00
CA MET A 1 6.38 11.71 19.03
C MET A 1 6.49 10.25 18.67
N GLU A 2 5.89 9.39 19.49
CA GLU A 2 5.99 7.93 19.36
C GLU A 2 5.25 7.46 18.11
N SER A 3 5.93 6.66 17.29
CA SER A 3 5.41 6.14 16.04
C SER A 3 4.42 5.01 16.33
N THR A 4 3.13 5.33 16.37
CA THR A 4 1.99 4.40 16.46
C THR A 4 1.67 3.69 15.14
N PHE A 5 2.68 3.39 14.33
CA PHE A 5 2.56 2.49 13.18
C PHE A 5 3.40 1.24 13.44
N GLY A 6 2.87 0.33 14.25
CA GLY A 6 3.51 -0.98 14.46
C GLY A 6 3.23 -1.65 15.80
N GLU A 7 2.77 -0.91 16.81
CA GLU A 7 2.41 -1.51 18.08
C GLU A 7 1.00 -2.13 17.97
N MET A 8 0.96 -3.46 17.80
CA MET A 8 -0.27 -4.24 17.88
C MET A 8 -0.74 -4.27 19.35
N ILE A 9 -1.29 -3.16 19.83
CA ILE A 9 -1.81 -3.02 21.20
C ILE A 9 -2.95 -3.99 21.48
N ASP A 10 -3.67 -4.42 20.43
CA ASP A 10 -4.69 -5.46 20.45
C ASP A 10 -4.10 -6.87 20.21
N THR A 11 -2.85 -7.10 20.60
CA THR A 11 -2.20 -8.41 20.51
C THR A 11 -1.23 -8.61 21.67
N SER A 12 -1.50 -9.63 22.48
CA SER A 12 -0.64 -9.97 23.61
C SER A 12 0.80 -10.22 23.16
N PRO A 13 1.82 -9.95 24.01
CA PRO A 13 3.22 -10.18 23.66
C PRO A 13 3.50 -11.60 23.15
N GLU A 14 2.85 -12.60 23.74
CA GLU A 14 2.99 -14.03 23.40
C GLU A 14 2.45 -14.30 21.99
N LYS A 15 1.27 -13.76 21.67
CA LYS A 15 0.65 -13.89 20.34
C LYS A 15 1.48 -13.19 19.27
N ARG A 16 2.06 -12.05 19.59
CA ARG A 16 2.97 -11.32 18.70
C ARG A 16 4.24 -12.11 18.41
N LYS A 17 4.85 -12.72 19.44
CA LYS A 17 6.01 -13.60 19.30
C LYS A 17 5.69 -14.80 18.39
N GLN A 18 4.53 -15.42 18.60
CA GLN A 18 4.06 -16.53 17.75
C GLN A 18 3.86 -16.07 16.29
N TYR A 19 3.25 -14.90 16.08
CA TYR A 19 3.05 -14.33 14.76
C TYR A 19 4.37 -14.11 14.01
N TYR A 20 5.37 -13.51 14.65
CA TYR A 20 6.68 -13.32 14.04
C TYR A 20 7.42 -14.62 13.75
N ALA A 21 7.28 -15.63 14.61
CA ALA A 21 7.84 -16.96 14.35
C ALA A 21 7.21 -17.59 13.10
N LEU A 22 5.88 -17.47 12.93
CA LEU A 22 5.17 -17.95 11.73
C LEU A 22 5.60 -17.20 10.47
N LEU A 23 5.82 -15.87 10.55
CA LEU A 23 6.36 -15.10 9.43
C LEU A 23 7.79 -15.49 9.07
N GLY A 24 8.63 -15.77 10.07
CA GLY A 24 10.00 -16.22 9.90
C GLY A 24 10.09 -17.59 9.22
N ALA A 25 9.12 -18.47 9.46
CA ALA A 25 9.07 -19.82 8.89
C ALA A 25 8.54 -19.90 7.45
N LEU A 26 8.10 -18.79 6.85
CA LEU A 26 7.58 -18.80 5.48
C LEU A 26 8.68 -19.11 4.47
N THR A 27 8.36 -19.92 3.46
CA THR A 27 9.20 -20.03 2.27
C THR A 27 9.23 -18.71 1.50
N THR A 28 10.19 -18.56 0.59
CA THR A 28 10.30 -17.39 -0.30
C THR A 28 9.02 -17.18 -1.11
N GLU A 29 8.43 -18.25 -1.64
CA GLU A 29 7.21 -18.22 -2.44
C GLU A 29 6.01 -17.79 -1.59
N GLN A 30 5.87 -18.35 -0.38
CA GLN A 30 4.79 -17.99 0.54
C GLN A 30 4.88 -16.53 0.98
N ARG A 31 6.10 -16.06 1.24
CA ARG A 31 6.36 -14.66 1.57
C ARG A 31 6.01 -13.73 0.40
N ALA A 32 6.44 -14.07 -0.81
CA ALA A 32 6.11 -13.30 -2.01
C ALA A 32 4.60 -13.25 -2.27
N ALA A 33 3.89 -14.37 -2.08
CA ALA A 33 2.44 -14.44 -2.21
C ALA A 33 1.73 -13.52 -1.20
N LYS A 34 2.16 -13.54 0.07
CA LYS A 34 1.61 -12.65 1.11
C LYS A 34 1.86 -11.17 0.80
N ILE A 35 3.09 -10.80 0.42
CA ILE A 35 3.42 -9.41 0.05
C ILE A 35 2.57 -8.97 -1.13
N SER A 36 2.46 -9.80 -2.17
CA SER A 36 1.64 -9.49 -3.35
C SER A 36 0.17 -9.30 -3.01
N SER A 37 -0.38 -10.15 -2.13
CA SER A 37 -1.75 -10.00 -1.65
C SER A 37 -1.94 -8.70 -0.89
N LEU A 38 -1.04 -8.38 0.05
CA LEU A 38 -1.08 -7.14 0.83
C LEU A 38 -0.99 -5.92 -0.08
N SER A 39 -0.07 -5.91 -1.04
CA SER A 39 0.09 -4.80 -1.98
C SER A 39 -1.15 -4.59 -2.85
N ARG A 40 -1.88 -5.65 -3.24
CA ARG A 40 -3.16 -5.51 -3.93
C ARG A 40 -4.24 -4.90 -3.03
N SER A 41 -4.34 -5.35 -1.78
CA SER A 41 -5.32 -4.82 -0.83
C SER A 41 -5.09 -3.33 -0.54
N VAL A 42 -3.84 -2.93 -0.31
CA VAL A 42 -3.49 -1.51 -0.08
C VAL A 42 -3.82 -0.65 -1.31
N ARG A 43 -3.49 -1.12 -2.52
CA ARG A 43 -3.87 -0.41 -3.76
C ARG A 43 -5.38 -0.27 -3.90
N GLY A 44 -6.14 -1.31 -3.56
CA GLY A 44 -7.61 -1.26 -3.56
C GLY A 44 -8.15 -0.20 -2.60
N LEU A 45 -7.63 -0.13 -1.38
CA LEU A 45 -8.02 0.88 -0.39
C LEU A 45 -7.73 2.30 -0.89
N VAL A 46 -6.52 2.55 -1.41
CA VAL A 46 -6.14 3.86 -1.95
C VAL A 46 -6.99 4.24 -3.16
N LEU A 47 -7.30 3.29 -4.05
CA LEU A 47 -8.19 3.56 -5.18
C LEU A 47 -9.60 3.96 -4.72
N THR A 48 -10.12 3.34 -3.66
CA THR A 48 -11.42 3.74 -3.10
C THR A 48 -11.39 5.18 -2.59
N THR A 49 -10.32 5.59 -1.90
CA THR A 49 -10.21 6.98 -1.43
C THR A 49 -10.01 7.96 -2.59
N LEU A 50 -9.26 7.59 -3.62
CA LEU A 50 -9.07 8.42 -4.82
C LEU A 50 -10.38 8.60 -5.60
N ARG A 51 -11.20 7.56 -5.75
CA ARG A 51 -12.53 7.68 -6.38
C ARG A 51 -13.45 8.64 -5.63
N ALA A 52 -13.40 8.61 -4.30
CA ALA A 52 -14.18 9.54 -3.48
C ALA A 52 -13.69 10.98 -3.60
N ALA A 53 -12.37 11.19 -3.69
CA ALA A 53 -11.78 12.53 -3.82
C ALA A 53 -11.90 13.13 -5.23
N TYR A 54 -11.91 12.28 -6.26
CA TYR A 54 -11.97 12.68 -7.67
C TYR A 54 -13.09 11.92 -8.40
N PRO A 55 -14.36 12.26 -8.16
CA PRO A 55 -15.50 11.52 -8.71
C PRO A 55 -15.57 11.55 -10.24
N GLU A 56 -15.08 12.63 -10.86
CA GLU A 56 -15.09 12.81 -12.32
C GLU A 56 -13.82 12.25 -13.00
N ALA A 57 -12.85 11.77 -12.24
CA ALA A 57 -11.60 11.26 -12.81
C ALA A 57 -11.85 9.95 -13.57
N SER A 58 -11.22 9.84 -14.74
CA SER A 58 -11.25 8.61 -15.51
C SER A 58 -10.49 7.49 -14.78
N SER A 59 -10.74 6.23 -15.17
CA SER A 59 -10.00 5.10 -14.61
C SER A 59 -8.49 5.21 -14.85
N GLU A 60 -8.07 5.79 -15.98
CA GLU A 60 -6.67 6.03 -16.30
C GLU A 60 -6.08 7.10 -15.37
N GLU A 61 -6.77 8.23 -15.17
CA GLU A 61 -6.32 9.28 -14.25
C GLU A 61 -6.16 8.76 -12.82
N LEU A 62 -7.09 7.92 -12.36
CA LEU A 62 -7.02 7.28 -11.05
C LEU A 62 -5.78 6.37 -10.92
N LEU A 63 -5.37 5.69 -11.99
CA LEU A 63 -4.15 4.86 -12.00
C LEU A 63 -2.88 5.73 -11.95
N VAL A 64 -2.86 6.87 -12.62
CA VAL A 64 -1.74 7.83 -12.54
C VAL A 64 -1.63 8.40 -11.13
N ARG A 65 -2.75 8.84 -10.54
CA ARG A 65 -2.80 9.34 -9.15
C ARG A 65 -2.39 8.27 -8.13
N LEU A 66 -2.82 7.02 -8.32
CA LEU A 66 -2.36 5.89 -7.50
C LEU A 66 -0.84 5.69 -7.62
N SER A 67 -0.32 5.75 -8.84
CA SER A 67 1.11 5.55 -9.12
C SER A 67 1.95 6.67 -8.50
N GLU A 68 1.48 7.92 -8.58
CA GLU A 68 2.14 9.07 -7.96
C GLU A 68 2.22 8.90 -6.45
N ARG A 69 1.12 8.48 -5.81
CA ARG A 69 1.08 8.27 -4.36
C ARG A 69 1.98 7.14 -3.88
N LEU A 70 2.15 6.08 -4.68
CA LEU A 70 2.93 4.89 -4.28
C LEU A 70 4.41 4.98 -4.63
N TYR A 71 4.74 5.62 -5.76
CA TYR A 71 6.07 5.59 -6.36
C TYR A 71 6.68 6.97 -6.53
N GLY A 72 5.91 8.02 -6.27
CA GLY A 72 6.31 9.41 -6.43
C GLY A 72 6.13 9.93 -7.86
N PRO A 73 6.26 11.24 -8.04
CA PRO A 73 5.99 11.91 -9.31
C PRO A 73 7.00 11.54 -10.40
N GLU A 74 8.25 11.25 -10.04
CA GLU A 74 9.30 10.94 -11.01
C GLU A 74 9.03 9.61 -11.73
N LEU A 75 8.79 8.53 -10.98
CA LEU A 75 8.47 7.24 -11.57
C LEU A 75 7.14 7.27 -12.32
N THR A 76 6.19 8.08 -11.85
CA THR A 76 4.88 8.22 -12.50
C THR A 76 5.01 8.92 -13.85
N ARG A 77 5.76 10.02 -13.95
CA ARG A 77 6.06 10.67 -15.24
C ARG A 77 6.77 9.73 -16.20
N ARG A 78 7.71 8.91 -15.71
CA ARG A 78 8.40 7.92 -16.56
C ARG A 78 7.45 6.85 -17.11
N ALA A 79 6.45 6.44 -16.34
CA ALA A 79 5.50 5.40 -16.74
C ALA A 79 4.35 5.92 -17.60
N TYR A 80 3.84 7.13 -17.33
CA TYR A 80 2.61 7.65 -17.93
C TYR A 80 2.80 8.97 -18.70
N GLY A 81 4.01 9.53 -18.74
CA GLY A 81 4.32 10.80 -19.39
C GLY A 81 3.94 12.04 -18.59
N TRP A 82 3.15 11.90 -17.53
CA TRP A 82 2.73 12.99 -16.66
C TRP A 82 2.53 12.51 -15.21
N ALA A 83 2.48 13.45 -14.26
CA ALA A 83 2.12 13.18 -12.87
C ALA A 83 1.30 14.34 -12.31
N PRO A 84 0.21 14.08 -11.57
CA PRO A 84 -0.57 15.10 -10.88
C PRO A 84 0.23 15.73 -9.75
N GLU A 85 0.06 17.03 -9.52
CA GLU A 85 0.62 17.70 -8.35
C GLU A 85 -0.24 17.43 -7.11
N GLY A 86 0.37 16.95 -6.03
CA GLY A 86 -0.24 16.97 -4.68
C GLY A 86 -1.20 15.83 -4.33
N SER A 87 -1.03 14.59 -4.79
CA SER A 87 -1.93 13.45 -4.44
C SER A 87 -1.82 12.94 -2.97
N ARG A 88 -1.36 13.79 -2.04
CA ARG A 88 -1.10 13.45 -0.63
C ARG A 88 -2.38 13.24 0.17
#